data_AF-A0A385G0G9-F1
#
_entry.id   AF-A0A385G0G9-F1
#
_cell.length_a   1.000
_cell.length_b   1.000
_cell.length_c   1.000
_cell.angle_alpha   90.00
_cell.angle_beta   90.00
_cell.angle_gamma   90.00
#
_symmetry.space_group_name_H-M   'P 1'
#
loop_
_entity.id
_entity.type
_entity.pdbx_description
1 polymer ?
#
loop_
_entity_poly.entity_id
_entity_poly.type
_entity_poly.pdbx_seq_one_letter_code
_entity_poly.pdbx_strand_id
1 'polypeptide(L)' 'MAYILSMSEQVKLKAFLAAVLDDYKLGAISQQQAVGGITSLVDAIEISDSGKISLMLTEGRKLLRTG' A
#
# COMPACT_ATOMS: atom_id res chain seq x y z
N MET A 1 -0.09 -0.15 21.12
CA MET A 1 1.12 -0.90 20.72
C MET A 1 1.40 -0.51 19.29
N ALA A 2 2.61 -0.04 18.93
CA ALA A 2 2.91 0.27 17.54
C ALA A 2 3.05 -1.03 16.74
N TYR A 3 2.43 -1.12 15.57
CA TYR A 3 2.62 -2.26 14.68
C TYR A 3 4.04 -2.23 14.10
N ILE A 4 4.82 -3.27 14.35
CA ILE A 4 6.18 -3.41 13.82
C ILE A 4 6.14 -4.37 12.65
N LEU A 5 6.41 -3.84 11.45
CA LEU A 5 6.54 -4.64 10.24
C LEU A 5 7.71 -5.62 10.37
N SER A 6 7.45 -6.89 10.10
CA SER A 6 8.48 -7.90 9.89
C SER A 6 9.36 -7.54 8.69
N MET A 7 10.54 -8.15 8.59
CA MET A 7 11.42 -7.94 7.44
C MET A 7 10.74 -8.25 6.09
N SER A 8 9.93 -9.32 6.05
CA SER A 8 9.16 -9.69 4.87
C SER A 8 8.14 -8.62 4.48
N GLU A 9 7.43 -8.06 5.46
CA GLU A 9 6.45 -6.99 5.24
C GLU A 9 7.12 -5.69 4.81
N GLN A 10 8.31 -5.38 5.31
CA GLN A 10 9.09 -4.22 4.86
C GLN A 10 9.52 -4.35 3.38
N VAL A 11 9.85 -5.55 2.92
CA VAL A 11 10.15 -5.80 1.50
C VAL A 11 8.90 -5.60 0.65
N LYS A 12 7.75 -6.15 1.09
CA LYS A 12 6.46 -5.97 0.39
C LYS A 12 6.02 -4.51 0.36
N LEU A 13 6.24 -3.77 1.44
CA LEU A 13 5.94 -2.34 1.51
C LEU A 13 6.73 -1.57 0.45
N LYS A 14 8.04 -1.81 0.34
CA LYS A 14 8.89 -1.19 -0.69
C LYS A 14 8.40 -1.53 -2.10
N ALA A 15 8.05 -2.79 -2.34
CA ALA A 15 7.51 -3.23 -3.63
C ALA A 15 6.15 -2.57 -3.96
N PHE A 16 5.27 -2.46 -2.96
CA PHE A 16 4.00 -1.76 -3.09
C PHE A 16 4.21 -0.28 -3.45
N LEU A 17 5.04 0.44 -2.70
CA LEU A 17 5.33 1.86 -2.96
C LEU A 17 5.93 2.08 -4.36
N ALA A 18 6.87 1.22 -4.78
CA ALA A 18 7.43 1.27 -6.13
C ALA A 18 6.34 1.06 -7.20
N ALA A 19 5.47 0.06 -7.01
CA ALA A 19 4.38 -0.20 -7.94
C ALA A 19 3.37 0.95 -8.03
N VAL A 20 3.04 1.61 -6.92
CA VAL A 20 2.18 2.81 -6.92
C VAL A 20 2.80 3.93 -7.76
N LEU A 21 4.10 4.19 -7.57
CA LEU A 21 4.81 5.23 -8.30
C LEU A 21 4.90 4.91 -9.80
N ASP A 22 5.19 3.66 -10.16
CA ASP A 22 5.26 3.24 -11.55
C ASP A 22 3.89 3.33 -12.24
N ASP A 23 2.83 2.87 -11.57
CA ASP A 23 1.47 2.94 -12.11
C ASP A 23 0.99 4.39 -12.27
N TYR A 24 1.35 5.29 -11.35
CA TYR A 24 1.08 6.72 -11.49
C TYR A 24 1.85 7.34 -12.66
N LYS A 25 3.15 7.07 -12.79
CA LYS A 25 3.98 7.57 -13.89
C LYS A 25 3.50 7.10 -15.26
N LEU A 26 3.00 5.87 -15.34
CA LEU A 26 2.43 5.30 -16.56
C LEU A 26 1.00 5.78 -16.86
N GLY A 27 0.40 6.60 -15.99
CA GLY A 27 -0.97 7.08 -16.12
C GLY A 27 -2.03 6.00 -15.89
N ALA A 28 -1.65 4.86 -15.32
CA ALA A 28 -2.58 3.76 -15.02
C ALA A 28 -3.47 4.07 -13.81
N ILE A 29 -3.01 4.96 -12.92
CA ILE A 29 -3.77 5.50 -11.81
C ILE A 29 -3.57 7.02 -11.72
N SER A 30 -4.58 7.73 -11.24
CA SER A 30 -4.52 9.14 -10.90
C SER A 30 -3.67 9.41 -9.65
N GLN A 31 -3.28 10.67 -9.45
CA GLN A 31 -2.60 11.10 -8.23
C GLN A 31 -3.45 10.82 -6.98
N GLN A 32 -4.77 11.02 -7.07
CA GLN A 32 -5.69 10.76 -5.96
C GLN A 32 -5.73 9.28 -5.58
N GLN A 33 -5.78 8.37 -6.57
CA GLN A 33 -5.70 6.94 -6.31
C GLN A 33 -4.36 6.55 -5.67
N ALA A 34 -3.24 7.08 -6.19
CA ALA A 34 -1.91 6.81 -5.65
C ALA A 34 -1.79 7.25 -4.18
N VAL A 35 -2.15 8.50 -3.88
CA VAL A 35 -2.12 9.03 -2.50
C VAL A 35 -3.07 8.27 -1.60
N GLY A 36 -4.31 8.01 -2.05
CA GLY A 36 -5.31 7.28 -1.27
C GLY A 36 -4.86 5.86 -0.89
N GLY A 37 -4.20 5.13 -1.80
CA GLY A 37 -3.66 3.81 -1.49
C GLY A 37 -2.53 3.83 -0.47
N ILE A 38 -1.62 4.82 -0.57
CA ILE A 38 -0.53 4.98 0.38
C ILE A 38 -1.10 5.32 1.77
N THR A 39 -2.00 6.30 1.86
CA THR A 39 -2.63 6.70 3.13
C THR A 39 -3.39 5.54 3.75
N SER A 40 -4.15 4.78 2.95
CA SER A 40 -4.91 3.62 3.46
C SER A 40 -4.01 2.55 4.13
N LEU A 41 -2.78 2.35 3.63
CA LEU A 41 -1.80 1.47 4.25
C LEU A 41 -1.16 2.09 5.50
N VAL A 42 -0.87 3.40 5.48
CA VAL A 42 -0.36 4.12 6.66
C VAL A 42 -1.37 4.06 7.81
N ASP A 43 -2.64 4.36 7.55
CA ASP A 43 -3.72 4.30 8.54
C ASP A 43 -3.81 2.89 9.15
N ALA A 44 -3.70 1.84 8.31
CA ALA A 44 -3.73 0.45 8.77
C ALA A 44 -2.58 0.13 9.73
N ILE A 45 -1.37 0.64 9.44
CA ILE A 45 -0.20 0.50 10.31
C ILE A 45 -0.41 1.25 11.63
N GLU A 46 -0.92 2.48 11.57
CA GLU A 46 -1.16 3.33 12.76
C GLU A 46 -2.15 2.68 13.74
N ILE A 47 -3.22 2.09 13.23
CA ILE A 47 -4.23 1.41 14.06
C ILE A 47 -3.93 -0.07 14.30
N SER A 48 -2.80 -0.58 13.81
CA SER A 48 -2.38 -1.99 13.93
C SER A 48 -3.38 -2.99 13.33
N ASP A 49 -4.06 -2.61 12.24
CA ASP A 49 -4.95 -3.50 11.49
C ASP A 49 -4.14 -4.47 10.63
N SER A 50 -3.68 -5.55 11.26
CA SER A 50 -2.89 -6.60 10.61
C SER A 50 -3.57 -7.22 9.38
N GLY A 51 -4.90 -7.28 9.35
CA GLY A 51 -5.67 -7.81 8.22
C GLY A 51 -5.56 -6.89 7.01
N LYS A 52 -5.79 -5.60 7.21
CA LYS A 52 -5.68 -4.58 6.15
C LYS A 52 -4.23 -4.39 5.70
N ILE A 53 -3.26 -4.44 6.61
CA ILE A 53 -1.82 -4.41 6.26
C ILE A 53 -1.49 -5.57 5.33
N SER A 54 -1.82 -6.81 5.72
CA SER A 54 -1.56 -8.00 4.90
C SER A 54 -2.23 -7.93 3.53
N LEU A 55 -3.49 -7.48 3.49
CA LEU A 55 -4.24 -7.29 2.25
C LEU A 55 -3.57 -6.27 1.33
N MET A 56 -3.20 -5.10 1.84
CA MET A 56 -2.56 -4.04 1.05
C MET A 56 -1.16 -4.45 0.57
N LEU A 57 -0.38 -5.14 1.39
CA LEU A 57 0.97 -5.60 1.03
C LEU A 57 0.95 -6.75 0.00
N THR A 58 -0.16 -7.47 -0.12
CA THR A 58 -0.29 -8.60 -1.05
C THR A 58 -1.05 -8.23 -2.32
N GLU A 59 -2.13 -7.46 -2.18
CA GLU A 59 -3.10 -7.16 -3.26
C GLU A 59 -3.26 -5.65 -3.54
N GLY A 60 -2.58 -4.77 -2.79
CA GLY A 60 -2.79 -3.32 -2.86
C GLY A 60 -2.63 -2.73 -4.25
N ARG A 61 -1.72 -3.26 -5.08
CA ARG A 61 -1.57 -2.82 -6.48
C ARG A 61 -2.84 -3.05 -7.31
N LYS A 62 -3.52 -4.20 -7.13
CA LYS A 62 -4.77 -4.48 -7.85
C LYS A 62 -5.88 -3.57 -7.35
N LEU A 63 -6.00 -3.43 -6.03
CA LEU A 63 -7.00 -2.59 -5.39
C LEU A 63 -6.93 -1.13 -5.86
N LEU A 64 -5.71 -0.62 -6.06
CA LEU A 64 -5.47 0.75 -6.56
C LEU A 64 -5.97 1.02 -7.97
N ARG A 65 -6.04 -0.01 -8.82
CA ARG A 65 -6.44 0.12 -10.23
C ARG A 65 -7.94 -0.08 -10.44
N THR A 66 -8.61 -0.65 -9.46
CA THR A 66 -10.06 -0.94 -9.50
C THR A 66 -10.90 0.07 -8.74
N GLY A 67 -10.26 0.98 -7.98
CA GLY A 67 -10.92 2.03 -7.20
C GLY A 67 -11.08 3.33 -7.97
#